data_AF-A0A1V5JRY5-F1
#
_entry.id   AF-A0A1V5JRY5-F1
#
_cell.length_a   1.000
_cell.length_b   1.000
_cell.length_c   1.000
_cell.angle_alpha   90.00
_cell.angle_beta   90.00
_cell.angle_gamma   90.00
#
_symmetry.space_group_name_H-M   'P 1'
#
loop_
_entity.id
_entity.type
_entity.pdbx_description
1 polymer ?
#
loop_
_entity_poly.entity_id
_entity_poly.type
_entity_poly.pdbx_seq_one_letter_code
_entity_poly.pdbx_strand_id
1 'polypeptide(L)'
;MLKLGLESGDQAVLDELEKGIELETVSQALKSLKAAGIGVYAYLLFGTPAEDAISARRTLDFTASHAESIDFLNMAIFNLPLNAPDAARLARREFYEGDLALYQDFVHPSGWGRRQVRQFLELEFKRHPAVAPIIASEPPFFGSNHAAFFCR
;
A
#
# COMPACT_ATOMS: atom_id res chain seq x y z
N MET A 1 12.53 14.08 -5.28
CA MET A 1 11.53 13.03 -5.07
C MET A 1 11.25 12.89 -3.58
N LEU A 2 9.99 12.69 -3.17
CA LEU A 2 9.59 12.33 -1.81
C LEU A 2 8.99 10.93 -1.77
N LYS A 3 9.22 10.22 -0.66
CA LYS A 3 8.62 8.91 -0.37
C LYS A 3 7.48 9.12 0.63
N LEU A 4 6.25 8.83 0.25
CA LEU A 4 5.07 9.12 1.05
C LEU A 4 4.38 7.83 1.48
N GLY A 5 4.22 7.61 2.78
CA GLY A 5 3.41 6.53 3.36
C GLY A 5 1.93 6.88 3.28
N LEU A 6 1.28 6.51 2.18
CA LEU A 6 -0.16 6.73 1.98
C LEU A 6 -0.99 5.61 2.62
N GLU A 7 -0.46 4.39 2.59
CA GLU A 7 -1.05 3.13 3.11
C GLU A 7 -2.32 2.69 2.39
N SER A 8 -3.36 3.54 2.32
CA SER A 8 -4.67 3.20 1.77
C SER A 8 -5.31 4.41 1.06
N GLY A 9 -6.19 4.14 0.10
CA GLY A 9 -7.08 5.14 -0.50
C GLY A 9 -8.50 5.10 0.08
N ASP A 10 -8.69 4.47 1.25
CA ASP A 10 -9.93 4.42 2.01
C ASP A 10 -9.74 5.10 3.37
N GLN A 11 -10.49 6.17 3.64
CA GLN A 11 -10.38 6.95 4.88
C GLN A 11 -10.66 6.11 6.12
N ALA A 12 -11.64 5.20 6.07
CA ALA A 12 -11.98 4.37 7.22
C ALA A 12 -10.84 3.40 7.58
N VAL A 13 -10.10 2.92 6.57
CA VAL A 13 -8.88 2.13 6.82
C VAL A 13 -7.79 2.99 7.43
N LEU A 14 -7.58 4.22 6.95
CA LEU A 14 -6.59 5.14 7.52
C LEU A 14 -6.89 5.52 8.96
N ASP A 15 -8.17 5.71 9.29
CA ASP A 15 -8.65 6.03 10.63
C ASP A 15 -8.42 4.85 11.59
N GLU A 16 -8.76 3.62 11.18
CA GLU A 16 -8.54 2.40 11.98
C GLU A 16 -7.04 2.09 12.17
N LEU A 17 -6.20 2.47 11.20
CA LEU A 17 -4.74 2.40 11.32
C LEU A 17 -4.13 3.54 12.15
N GLU A 18 -4.96 4.45 12.68
CA GLU A 18 -4.54 5.66 13.41
C GLU A 18 -3.49 6.49 12.64
N LYS A 19 -3.59 6.51 11.30
CA LYS A 19 -2.60 7.16 10.44
C LYS A 19 -2.55 8.68 10.64
N GLY A 20 -3.69 9.26 11.02
CA GLY A 20 -3.82 10.70 11.33
C GLY A 20 -3.73 11.60 10.08
N ILE A 21 -4.14 11.10 8.92
CA ILE A 21 -4.16 11.86 7.66
C ILE A 21 -5.51 11.75 6.97
N GLU A 22 -5.89 12.80 6.25
CA GLU A 22 -7.10 12.85 5.43
C GLU A 22 -6.75 12.67 3.95
N LEU A 23 -7.54 11.87 3.21
CA LEU A 23 -7.34 11.64 1.77
C LEU A 23 -7.36 12.94 0.96
N GLU A 24 -8.16 13.93 1.36
CA GLU A 24 -8.18 15.24 0.70
C GLU A 24 -6.82 15.96 0.84
N THR A 25 -6.20 15.86 2.02
CA THR A 25 -4.86 16.42 2.25
C THR A 25 -3.81 15.69 1.41
N VAL A 26 -3.93 14.36 1.29
CA VAL A 26 -3.06 13.56 0.41
C VAL A 26 -3.23 13.99 -1.05
N SER A 27 -4.47 14.14 -1.54
CA SER A 27 -4.76 14.59 -2.91
C SER A 27 -4.11 15.95 -3.20
N GLN A 28 -4.28 16.91 -2.28
CA GLN A 28 -3.69 18.23 -2.42
C GLN A 28 -2.17 18.18 -2.41
N ALA A 29 -1.57 17.37 -1.53
CA ALA A 29 -0.13 17.19 -1.47
C ALA A 29 0.44 16.62 -2.77
N LEU A 30 -0.18 15.57 -3.33
CA LEU A 30 0.23 14.97 -4.61
C LEU A 30 0.20 16.00 -5.75
N LYS A 31 -0.88 16.77 -5.87
CA LYS A 31 -1.03 17.83 -6.88
C LYS A 31 0.03 18.93 -6.70
N SER A 32 0.28 19.35 -5.46
CA SER A 32 1.28 20.37 -5.14
C SER A 32 2.70 19.90 -5.46
N LEU A 33 3.04 18.64 -5.15
CA LEU A 33 4.35 18.07 -5.48
C LEU A 33 4.55 17.97 -6.99
N LYS A 34 3.52 17.54 -7.73
CA LYS A 34 3.54 17.51 -9.19
C LYS A 34 3.78 18.90 -9.78
N ALA A 35 3.03 19.91 -9.30
CA ALA A 35 3.19 21.29 -9.76
C ALA A 35 4.58 21.87 -9.47
N ALA A 36 5.24 21.42 -8.41
CA ALA A 36 6.60 21.80 -8.04
C ALA A 36 7.70 20.99 -8.77
N GLY A 37 7.34 20.02 -9.61
CA GLY A 37 8.30 19.12 -10.26
C GLY A 37 9.00 18.16 -9.29
N ILE A 38 8.39 17.87 -8.14
CA ILE A 38 8.92 16.94 -7.14
C ILE A 38 8.28 15.58 -7.36
N GLY A 39 9.06 14.61 -7.82
CA GLY A 39 8.56 13.25 -8.01
C GLY A 39 8.07 12.57 -6.73
N VAL A 40 7.13 11.64 -6.86
CA VAL A 40 6.50 10.92 -5.74
C VAL A 40 6.72 9.42 -5.86
N TYR A 41 7.20 8.83 -4.76
CA TYR A 41 7.19 7.39 -4.54
C TYR A 41 6.11 7.08 -3.48
N ALA A 42 4.95 6.61 -3.90
CA ALA A 42 3.82 6.35 -3.01
C ALA A 42 3.88 4.94 -2.42
N TYR A 43 3.82 4.85 -1.09
CA TYR A 43 3.81 3.59 -0.36
C TYR A 43 2.38 3.23 0.03
N LEU A 44 1.95 2.04 -0.40
CA LEU A 44 0.65 1.44 -0.15
C LEU A 44 0.84 0.13 0.62
N LEU A 45 -0.10 -0.17 1.51
CA LEU A 45 -0.07 -1.33 2.39
C LEU A 45 -1.39 -2.08 2.32
N PHE A 46 -1.38 -3.24 1.66
CA PHE A 46 -2.56 -4.08 1.46
C PHE A 46 -2.63 -5.23 2.48
N GLY A 47 -3.84 -5.67 2.79
CA GLY A 47 -4.10 -6.82 3.66
C GLY A 47 -3.94 -6.54 5.14
N THR A 48 -4.03 -5.27 5.55
CA THR A 48 -4.17 -4.92 6.98
C THR A 48 -5.48 -5.47 7.52
N PRO A 49 -5.62 -5.75 8.84
CA PRO A 49 -6.85 -6.26 9.42
C PRO A 49 -8.10 -5.38 9.16
N ALA A 50 -7.89 -4.07 8.97
CA ALA A 50 -8.93 -3.10 8.67
C ALA A 50 -9.36 -3.07 7.20
N GLU A 51 -8.53 -3.58 6.28
CA GLU A 51 -8.80 -3.55 4.84
C GLU A 51 -9.66 -4.74 4.41
N ASP A 52 -10.76 -4.48 3.70
CA ASP A 52 -11.48 -5.51 2.94
C ASP A 52 -11.31 -5.34 1.42
N ALA A 53 -11.95 -6.22 0.65
CA ALA A 53 -11.90 -6.19 -0.80
C ALA A 53 -12.43 -4.87 -1.40
N ILE A 54 -13.42 -4.24 -0.77
CA ILE A 54 -14.03 -2.99 -1.22
C ILE A 54 -13.08 -1.83 -0.94
N SER A 55 -12.49 -1.79 0.25
CA SER A 55 -11.47 -0.80 0.61
C SER A 55 -10.21 -0.93 -0.25
N ALA A 56 -9.74 -2.14 -0.56
CA ALA A 56 -8.64 -2.35 -1.49
C ALA A 56 -8.96 -1.79 -2.90
N ARG A 57 -10.23 -1.89 -3.33
CA ARG A 57 -10.70 -1.30 -4.60
C ARG A 57 -10.72 0.22 -4.54
N ARG A 58 -11.12 0.81 -3.42
CA ARG A 58 -11.02 2.27 -3.20
C ARG A 58 -9.57 2.75 -3.24
N THR A 59 -8.63 1.97 -2.71
CA THR A 59 -7.19 2.23 -2.86
C THR A 59 -6.75 2.22 -4.32
N LEU A 60 -7.27 1.29 -5.14
CA LEU A 60 -7.04 1.30 -6.58
C LEU A 60 -7.62 2.56 -7.25
N ASP A 61 -8.88 2.91 -6.97
CA ASP A 61 -9.54 4.08 -7.55
C ASP A 61 -8.83 5.39 -7.17
N PHE A 62 -8.40 5.50 -5.92
CA PHE A 62 -7.60 6.63 -5.44
C PHE A 62 -6.25 6.71 -6.17
N THR A 63 -5.55 5.58 -6.30
CA THR A 63 -4.26 5.54 -7.02
C THR A 63 -4.44 5.91 -8.49
N ALA A 64 -5.47 5.37 -9.14
CA ALA A 64 -5.78 5.63 -10.55
C ALA A 64 -6.14 7.10 -10.80
N SER A 65 -6.94 7.72 -9.93
CA SER A 65 -7.31 9.15 -10.04
C SER A 65 -6.13 10.10 -9.83
N HIS A 66 -5.04 9.65 -9.22
CA HIS A 66 -3.83 10.43 -8.98
C HIS A 66 -2.62 9.94 -9.79
N ALA A 67 -2.82 9.06 -10.76
CA ALA A 67 -1.75 8.39 -11.50
C ALA A 67 -0.73 9.38 -12.12
N GLU A 68 -1.19 10.54 -12.59
CA GLU A 68 -0.31 11.56 -13.18
C GLU A 68 0.62 12.27 -12.17
N SER A 69 0.29 12.17 -10.87
CA SER A 69 1.03 12.76 -9.75
C SER A 69 1.88 11.73 -8.98
N ILE A 70 1.93 10.48 -9.43
CA ILE A 70 2.67 9.39 -8.80
C ILE A 70 3.67 8.84 -9.81
N ASP A 71 4.96 8.92 -9.50
CA ASP A 71 6.03 8.43 -10.39
C ASP A 71 6.36 6.97 -10.13
N PHE A 72 6.25 6.53 -8.87
CA PHE A 72 6.59 5.16 -8.45
C PHE A 72 5.66 4.67 -7.33
N LEU A 73 5.50 3.35 -7.22
CA LEU A 73 4.64 2.70 -6.24
C LEU A 73 5.39 1.63 -5.44
N ASN A 74 5.23 1.63 -4.12
CA ASN A 74 5.50 0.48 -3.28
C ASN A 74 4.17 -0.19 -2.95
N MET A 75 3.98 -1.45 -3.37
CA MET A 75 2.79 -2.23 -3.06
C MET A 75 3.15 -3.31 -2.02
N ALA A 76 3.21 -2.92 -0.76
CA ALA A 76 3.50 -3.84 0.33
C ALA A 76 2.26 -4.67 0.70
N ILE A 77 2.49 -5.90 1.17
CA ILE A 77 1.46 -6.72 1.81
C ILE A 77 1.79 -6.81 3.29
N PHE A 78 0.82 -6.47 4.13
CA PHE A 78 0.94 -6.49 5.57
C PHE A 78 1.41 -7.85 6.10
N ASN A 79 2.29 -7.79 7.10
CA ASN A 79 2.68 -8.93 7.90
C ASN A 79 2.46 -8.52 9.36
N LEU A 80 1.72 -9.32 10.13
CA LEU A 80 1.40 -9.01 11.52
C LEU A 80 2.65 -9.21 12.39
N PRO A 81 3.23 -8.16 13.01
CA PRO A 81 4.40 -8.32 13.87
C PRO A 81 4.07 -9.19 15.08
N LEU A 82 5.04 -10.00 15.52
CA LEU A 82 4.91 -10.69 16.80
C LEU A 82 4.72 -9.67 17.93
N ASN A 83 3.81 -9.99 18.85
CA ASN A 83 3.47 -9.16 20.01
C ASN A 83 2.92 -7.76 19.68
N ALA A 84 2.45 -7.52 18.45
CA ALA A 84 1.71 -6.30 18.15
C ALA A 84 0.47 -6.19 19.07
N PRO A 85 0.16 -5.01 19.64
CA PRO A 85 -1.05 -4.81 20.43
C PRO A 85 -2.32 -5.27 19.69
N ASP A 86 -2.39 -4.98 18.39
CA ASP A 86 -3.51 -5.34 17.52
C ASP A 86 -3.62 -6.86 17.29
N ALA A 87 -2.52 -7.59 17.46
CA ALA A 87 -2.52 -9.05 17.38
C ALA A 87 -3.31 -9.70 18.53
N ALA A 88 -3.64 -8.99 19.61
CA ALA A 88 -4.46 -9.52 20.70
C ALA A 88 -5.92 -9.76 20.29
N ARG A 89 -6.43 -9.01 19.30
CA ARG A 89 -7.83 -9.10 18.83
C ARG A 89 -8.03 -10.05 17.65
N LEU A 90 -6.95 -10.58 17.08
CA LEU A 90 -6.98 -11.40 15.86
C LEU A 90 -6.76 -12.88 16.18
N ALA A 91 -7.53 -13.75 15.52
CA ALA A 91 -7.29 -15.19 15.57
C ALA A 91 -5.98 -15.51 14.85
N ARG A 92 -4.99 -15.98 15.62
CA ARG A 92 -3.61 -16.18 15.16
C ARG A 92 -3.45 -17.54 14.49
N ARG A 93 -2.54 -17.62 13.53
CA ARG A 93 -2.04 -18.89 12.97
C ARG A 93 -0.53 -18.92 13.11
N GLU A 94 0.00 -20.06 13.55
CA GLU A 94 1.43 -20.27 13.57
C GLU A 94 1.93 -20.34 12.13
N PHE A 95 2.79 -19.39 11.78
CA PHE A 95 3.41 -19.29 10.45
C PHE A 95 4.74 -20.04 10.39
N TYR A 96 5.43 -20.14 11.52
CA TYR A 96 6.77 -20.68 11.65
C TYR A 96 6.99 -21.15 13.09
N GLU A 97 7.43 -22.40 13.29
CA GLU A 97 7.63 -23.02 14.62
C GLU A 97 8.99 -22.65 15.26
N GLY A 98 9.88 -21.95 14.54
CA GLY A 98 11.18 -21.54 15.04
C GLY A 98 11.16 -20.22 15.83
N ASP A 99 12.16 -20.02 16.67
CA ASP A 99 12.29 -18.90 17.62
C ASP A 99 12.71 -17.55 16.98
N LEU A 100 12.98 -17.52 15.68
CA LEU A 100 13.41 -16.32 14.93
C LEU A 100 12.30 -15.64 14.12
N ALA A 101 11.03 -16.02 14.30
CA ALA A 101 9.93 -15.35 13.63
C ALA A 101 9.85 -13.87 14.07
N LEU A 102 9.69 -12.94 13.13
CA LEU A 102 9.35 -11.53 13.42
C LEU A 102 7.87 -11.23 13.16
N TYR A 103 7.21 -12.10 12.39
CA TYR A 103 5.83 -11.97 11.97
C TYR A 103 5.08 -13.28 12.19
N GLN A 104 3.77 -13.17 12.38
CA GLN A 104 2.84 -14.29 12.48
C GLN A 104 1.73 -14.16 11.43
N ASP A 105 1.05 -15.26 11.13
CA ASP A 105 -0.13 -15.26 10.29
C ASP A 105 -1.39 -15.02 11.13
N PHE A 106 -2.45 -14.57 10.49
CA PHE A 106 -3.73 -14.32 11.13
C PHE A 106 -4.89 -14.64 10.21
N VAL A 107 -6.02 -15.02 10.81
CA VAL A 107 -7.28 -15.13 10.06
C VAL A 107 -7.82 -13.72 9.87
N HIS A 108 -7.84 -13.28 8.61
CA HIS A 108 -8.36 -11.97 8.26
C HIS A 108 -9.86 -11.88 8.62
N PRO A 109 -10.30 -10.86 9.38
CA PRO A 109 -11.70 -10.76 9.86
C PRO A 109 -12.73 -10.74 8.72
N SER A 110 -12.41 -10.03 7.63
CA SER A 110 -13.27 -9.94 6.42
C SER A 110 -13.00 -11.03 5.37
N GLY A 111 -12.20 -12.06 5.67
CA GLY A 111 -11.81 -13.07 4.67
C GLY A 111 -10.84 -12.57 3.57
N TRP A 112 -10.34 -11.34 3.70
CA TRP A 112 -9.38 -10.70 2.80
C TRP A 112 -7.93 -11.12 3.09
N GLY A 113 -7.69 -12.43 3.10
CA GLY A 113 -6.40 -13.00 3.45
C GLY A 113 -5.30 -12.74 2.41
N ARG A 114 -4.05 -13.05 2.79
CA ARG A 114 -2.85 -12.83 1.96
C ARG A 114 -2.94 -13.41 0.54
N ARG A 115 -3.62 -14.54 0.35
CA ARG A 115 -3.84 -15.14 -0.97
C ARG A 115 -4.72 -14.25 -1.84
N GLN A 116 -5.83 -13.75 -1.30
CA GLN A 116 -6.78 -12.88 -1.98
C GLN A 116 -6.12 -11.55 -2.34
N VAL A 117 -5.36 -10.95 -1.40
CA VAL A 117 -4.59 -9.72 -1.64
C VAL A 117 -3.61 -9.89 -2.79
N ARG A 118 -2.85 -10.99 -2.84
CA ARG A 118 -1.93 -11.28 -3.95
C ARG A 118 -2.67 -11.43 -5.28
N GLN A 119 -3.80 -12.11 -5.29
CA GLN A 119 -4.62 -12.26 -6.50
C GLN A 119 -5.13 -10.90 -6.99
N PHE A 120 -5.64 -10.06 -6.09
CA PHE A 120 -6.07 -8.70 -6.42
C PHE A 120 -4.93 -7.86 -7.00
N LEU A 121 -3.75 -7.88 -6.38
CA LEU A 121 -2.60 -7.14 -6.88
C LEU A 121 -2.20 -7.59 -8.29
N GLU A 122 -2.11 -8.90 -8.55
CA GLU A 122 -1.67 -9.44 -9.84
C GLU A 122 -2.72 -9.35 -10.97
N LEU A 123 -4.00 -9.53 -10.63
CA LEU A 123 -5.08 -9.65 -11.62
C LEU A 123 -5.81 -8.34 -11.85
N GLU A 124 -5.76 -7.40 -10.90
CA GLU A 124 -6.57 -6.18 -10.94
C GLU A 124 -5.71 -4.93 -10.78
N PHE A 125 -5.05 -4.75 -9.63
CA PHE A 125 -4.33 -3.50 -9.33
C PHE A 125 -3.22 -3.19 -10.35
N LYS A 126 -2.30 -4.13 -10.55
CA LYS A 126 -1.16 -3.96 -11.47
C LYS A 126 -1.58 -3.90 -12.95
N ARG A 127 -2.77 -4.42 -13.28
CA ARG A 127 -3.30 -4.45 -14.65
C ARG A 127 -4.16 -3.24 -14.97
N HIS A 128 -4.48 -2.41 -13.98
CA HIS A 128 -5.31 -1.25 -14.20
C HIS A 128 -4.62 -0.27 -15.18
N PRO A 129 -5.30 0.22 -16.24
CA PRO A 129 -4.68 1.03 -17.28
C PRO A 129 -3.96 2.30 -16.79
N ALA A 130 -4.42 2.89 -15.69
CA ALA A 130 -3.77 4.06 -15.08
C ALA A 130 -2.56 3.69 -14.19
N VAL A 131 -2.49 2.46 -13.68
CA VAL A 131 -1.46 2.02 -12.72
C VAL A 131 -0.33 1.28 -13.42
N ALA A 132 -0.64 0.45 -14.42
CA ALA A 132 0.34 -0.33 -15.17
C ALA A 132 1.50 0.52 -15.74
N PRO A 133 1.28 1.75 -16.26
CA PRO A 133 2.38 2.61 -16.72
C PRO A 133 3.34 3.03 -15.61
N ILE A 134 2.84 3.30 -14.39
CA ILE A 134 3.65 3.68 -13.22
C ILE A 134 4.57 2.53 -12.81
N ILE A 135 4.05 1.31 -12.85
CA ILE A 135 4.84 0.11 -12.56
C ILE A 135 5.89 -0.12 -13.66
N ALA A 136 5.53 0.07 -14.93
CA ALA A 136 6.44 -0.11 -16.05
C ALA A 136 7.58 0.92 -16.07
N SER A 137 7.43 2.07 -15.40
CA SER A 137 8.51 3.06 -15.24
C SER A 137 9.52 2.70 -14.14
N GLU A 138 9.26 1.68 -13.31
CA GLU A 138 10.21 1.27 -12.28
C GLU A 138 11.43 0.57 -12.92
N PRO A 139 12.66 1.02 -12.65
CA PRO A 139 13.83 0.45 -13.32
C PRO A 139 14.14 -0.97 -12.79
N PRO A 140 14.46 -1.95 -13.66
CA PRO A 140 14.50 -3.38 -13.33
C PRO A 140 15.57 -3.85 -12.32
N PHE A 141 16.41 -2.94 -11.83
CA PHE A 141 17.48 -3.24 -10.84
C PHE A 141 17.61 -2.17 -9.75
N PHE A 142 16.82 -1.10 -9.82
CA PHE A 142 16.94 0.06 -8.95
C PHE A 142 15.67 0.20 -8.12
N GLY A 143 15.76 -0.15 -6.84
CA GLY A 143 14.65 0.02 -5.90
C GLY A 143 14.45 1.48 -5.48
N SER A 144 13.55 1.69 -4.52
CA SER A 144 13.10 3.04 -4.09
C SER A 144 14.20 4.03 -3.70
N ASN A 145 15.38 3.57 -3.28
CA ASN A 145 16.52 4.44 -2.95
C ASN A 145 17.20 5.08 -4.17
N HIS A 146 17.00 4.52 -5.36
CA HIS A 146 17.64 4.96 -6.60
C HIS A 146 16.64 5.61 -7.57
N ALA A 147 15.33 5.45 -7.34
CA ALA A 147 14.26 5.96 -8.18
C ALA A 147 14.34 7.50 -8.40
N ALA A 148 14.95 8.24 -7.47
CA ALA A 148 15.13 9.69 -7.60
C ALA A 148 15.93 10.10 -8.86
N PHE A 149 16.84 9.25 -9.34
CA PHE A 149 17.63 9.51 -10.57
C PHE A 149 16.81 9.34 -11.86
N PHE A 150 15.60 8.80 -11.77
CA PHE A 150 14.72 8.50 -12.89
C PHE A 150 13.42 9.32 -12.88
N CYS A 151 13.28 10.23 -11.90
CA CYS A 151 12.22 11.23 -11.91
C CYS A 151 12.40 12.15 -13.13
N ARG A 152 11.31 12.43 -13.83
CA ARG A 152 11.30 13.34 -15.00
C ARG A 152 10.99 14.77 -14.58
#